data_AF-A0A425CNZ4-F1
#
_entry.id   AF-A0A425CNZ4-F1
#
_cell.length_a   1.000
_cell.length_b   1.000
_cell.length_c   1.000
_cell.angle_alpha   90.00
_cell.angle_beta   90.00
_cell.angle_gamma   90.00
#
_symmetry.space_group_name_H-M   'P 1'
#
loop_
_entity.id
_entity.type
_entity.pdbx_description
1 polymer ?
#
loop_
_entity_poly.entity_id
_entity_poly.type
_entity_poly.pdbx_seq_one_letter_code
_entity_poly.pdbx_strand_id
1 'polypeptide(L)'
;MYQQLFIALTRSLSCRRFAQKAASINVQERLVALCRHRGFVFPGSELYGGLANSFDYGPLGVLMKKNVMDRWWFEFMQKRPNCVGLDSSVLLKSAVWTASGHVDNFTDPMAVCQCCNSRVRVDQLLENKLETQEEMDAVASLSLAEMDALLLQHNVACPHCNKIHSFQPAKKFNLLFRTNMGATDETCDWIYLRPETAQGAYINFANVQSTMRKKLPFGVRKYHQTL
;
A
#
# COMPACT_ATOMS: atom_id res chain seq x y z
N MET A 1 73.44 16.33 10.66
CA MET A 1 72.54 17.36 10.09
C MET A 1 71.09 16.94 10.32
N TYR A 2 70.76 16.76 11.60
CA TYR A 2 69.41 16.52 12.14
C TYR A 2 68.98 17.82 12.83
N GLN A 3 67.67 18.08 12.87
CA GLN A 3 67.01 19.29 13.42
C GLN A 3 67.17 20.57 12.58
N GLN A 4 66.21 20.84 11.68
CA GLN A 4 65.69 22.20 11.38
C GLN A 4 64.59 22.22 10.30
N LEU A 5 63.58 21.35 10.40
CA LEU A 5 62.35 21.48 9.58
C LEU A 5 61.07 21.15 10.39
N PHE A 6 61.13 21.43 11.69
CA PHE A 6 59.95 21.79 12.47
C PHE A 6 59.79 23.30 12.35
N ILE A 7 58.55 23.80 12.20
CA ILE A 7 58.14 25.22 12.05
C ILE A 7 57.98 25.68 10.59
N ALA A 8 56.95 25.19 9.88
CA ALA A 8 56.36 25.93 8.73
C ALA A 8 54.97 25.43 8.25
N LEU A 9 54.21 24.64 9.01
CA LEU A 9 52.87 24.17 8.57
C LEU A 9 51.75 24.42 9.59
N THR A 10 51.92 25.38 10.48
CA THR A 10 50.85 25.95 11.31
C THR A 10 50.26 27.20 10.65
N ARG A 11 49.80 27.08 9.40
CA ARG A 11 48.91 28.06 8.78
C ARG A 11 47.54 27.43 8.57
N SER A 12 46.70 27.64 9.58
CA SER A 12 45.28 27.97 9.43
C SER A 12 44.61 27.33 8.20
N LEU A 13 44.39 26.02 8.25
CA LEU A 13 43.23 25.45 7.58
C LEU A 13 42.03 25.80 8.44
N SER A 14 41.62 27.07 8.34
CA SER A 14 40.25 27.46 8.63
C SER A 14 39.37 26.53 7.83
N CYS A 15 38.88 25.49 8.50
CA CYS A 15 37.84 24.62 8.02
C CYS A 15 36.66 25.54 7.73
N ARG A 16 36.56 25.99 6.47
CA ARG A 16 35.37 26.65 5.95
C ARG A 16 34.26 25.63 6.16
N ARG A 17 33.57 25.76 7.29
CA ARG A 17 32.25 25.22 7.49
C ARG A 17 31.42 25.81 6.35
N PHE A 18 31.35 25.11 5.23
CA PHE A 18 30.17 25.11 4.39
C PHE A 18 29.07 24.41 5.21
N ALA A 19 28.65 25.07 6.29
CA ALA A 19 27.30 24.96 6.76
C ALA A 19 26.46 25.65 5.70
N GLN A 20 26.33 25.02 4.54
CA GLN A 20 25.14 25.22 3.74
C GLN A 20 24.00 24.90 4.70
N LYS A 21 23.25 25.93 5.06
CA LYS A 21 21.98 25.83 5.76
C LYS A 21 21.18 24.80 4.95
N ALA A 22 21.15 23.56 5.40
CA ALA A 22 20.49 22.49 4.69
C ALA A 22 19.05 22.98 4.54
N ALA A 23 18.64 23.30 3.31
CA ALA A 23 17.24 23.48 2.96
C ALA A 23 16.48 22.36 3.66
N SER A 24 15.35 22.64 4.32
CA SER A 24 14.60 21.65 5.08
C SER A 24 14.38 20.39 4.25
N ILE A 25 15.29 19.42 4.37
CA ILE A 25 15.36 18.34 3.40
C ILE A 25 14.21 17.43 3.78
N ASN A 26 13.28 17.25 2.84
CA ASN A 26 12.16 16.35 3.02
C ASN A 26 12.71 14.97 3.42
N VAL A 27 12.44 14.56 4.66
CA VAL A 27 12.97 13.32 5.24
C VAL A 27 12.51 12.12 4.43
N GLN A 28 11.29 12.17 3.88
CA GLN A 28 10.73 11.13 3.02
C GLN A 28 11.54 10.98 1.74
N GLU A 29 11.86 12.08 1.05
CA GLU A 29 12.65 12.04 -0.18
C GLU A 29 14.06 11.50 0.07
N ARG A 30 14.68 11.89 1.19
CA ARG A 30 15.98 11.33 1.60
C ARG A 30 15.92 9.84 1.87
N LEU A 31 14.86 9.38 2.52
CA LEU A 31 14.68 7.96 2.82
C LEU A 31 14.48 7.16 1.54
N VAL A 32 13.65 7.64 0.62
CA VAL A 32 13.44 7.01 -0.70
C VAL A 32 14.76 6.94 -1.48
N ALA A 33 15.52 8.04 -1.51
CA ALA A 33 16.84 8.06 -2.15
C ALA A 33 17.81 7.07 -1.50
N LEU A 34 17.86 7.00 -0.17
CA LEU A 34 18.69 6.04 0.56
C LEU A 34 18.31 4.59 0.24
N CYS A 35 17.01 4.25 0.29
CA CYS A 35 16.50 2.92 -0.01
C CYS A 35 16.89 2.48 -1.43
N ARG A 36 16.79 3.39 -2.39
CA ARG A 36 17.19 3.16 -3.78
C ARG A 36 18.70 2.97 -3.91
N HIS A 37 19.51 3.91 -3.39
CA HIS A 37 20.96 3.87 -3.53
C HIS A 37 21.63 2.73 -2.76
N ARG A 38 21.02 2.25 -1.69
CA ARG A 38 21.55 1.15 -0.86
C ARG A 38 20.98 -0.23 -1.22
N GLY A 39 20.10 -0.32 -2.21
CA GLY A 39 19.55 -1.60 -2.66
C GLY A 39 18.53 -2.23 -1.69
N PHE A 40 17.68 -1.39 -1.08
CA PHE A 40 16.53 -1.85 -0.29
C PHE A 40 15.28 -1.99 -1.15
N VAL A 41 14.86 -0.94 -1.84
CA VAL A 41 13.60 -0.92 -2.61
C VAL A 41 13.83 -0.19 -3.93
N PHE A 42 13.32 -0.77 -5.01
CA PHE A 42 13.31 -0.21 -6.35
C PHE A 42 11.85 -0.03 -6.84
N PRO A 43 11.56 1.00 -7.64
CA PRO A 43 10.30 1.09 -8.38
C PRO A 43 10.10 -0.16 -9.26
N GLY A 44 8.92 -0.74 -9.22
CA GLY A 44 8.60 -1.90 -10.05
C GLY A 44 8.62 -1.54 -11.53
N SER A 45 9.13 -2.43 -12.38
CA SER A 45 9.21 -2.23 -13.84
C SER A 45 9.90 -0.92 -14.26
N GLU A 46 10.89 -0.46 -13.50
CA GLU A 46 11.53 0.84 -13.69
C GLU A 46 12.07 1.06 -15.12
N LEU A 47 12.71 0.05 -15.71
CA LEU A 47 13.25 0.12 -17.07
C LEU A 47 12.18 0.34 -18.14
N TYR A 48 10.92 0.03 -17.83
CA TYR A 48 9.77 0.12 -18.74
C TYR A 48 8.84 1.30 -18.40
N GLY A 49 9.34 2.31 -17.69
CA GLY A 49 8.56 3.51 -17.33
C GLY A 49 7.92 3.44 -15.94
N GLY A 50 8.16 2.36 -15.19
CA GLY A 50 7.65 2.18 -13.85
C GLY A 50 6.18 1.75 -13.80
N LEU A 51 5.84 0.95 -12.81
CA LEU A 51 4.46 0.61 -12.49
C LEU A 51 4.09 1.27 -11.15
N ALA A 52 3.11 2.19 -11.19
CA ALA A 52 2.62 2.84 -9.99
C ALA A 52 2.17 1.81 -8.95
N ASN A 53 2.51 2.04 -7.68
CA ASN A 53 2.20 1.17 -6.54
C ASN A 53 2.83 -0.24 -6.60
N SER A 54 3.80 -0.49 -7.48
CA SER A 54 4.59 -1.72 -7.51
C SER A 54 6.04 -1.43 -7.13
N PHE A 55 6.64 -2.31 -6.34
CA PHE A 55 8.02 -2.15 -5.85
C PHE A 55 8.75 -3.50 -5.76
N ASP A 56 10.03 -3.48 -6.12
CA ASP A 56 10.93 -4.63 -6.04
C ASP A 56 11.89 -4.47 -4.86
N TYR A 57 12.07 -5.53 -4.06
CA TYR A 57 13.03 -5.51 -2.96
C TYR A 57 14.43 -5.87 -3.48
N GLY A 58 15.41 -4.98 -3.24
CA GLY A 58 16.82 -5.22 -3.59
C GLY A 58 17.53 -6.18 -2.63
N PRO A 59 18.84 -6.43 -2.81
CA PRO A 59 19.58 -7.43 -2.03
C PRO A 59 19.49 -7.23 -0.50
N LEU A 60 19.62 -5.98 -0.02
CA LEU A 60 19.47 -5.69 1.42
C LEU A 60 18.01 -5.68 1.84
N GLY A 61 17.11 -5.25 0.95
CA GLY A 61 15.68 -5.21 1.19
C GLY A 61 15.07 -6.59 1.40
N VAL A 62 15.47 -7.58 0.61
CA VAL A 62 15.00 -8.97 0.73
C VAL A 62 15.42 -9.56 2.07
N LEU A 63 16.67 -9.35 2.49
CA LEU A 63 17.16 -9.83 3.80
C LEU A 63 16.46 -9.13 4.97
N MET A 64 16.31 -7.80 4.88
CA MET A 64 15.60 -7.03 5.90
C MET A 64 14.14 -7.49 6.02
N LYS A 65 13.44 -7.59 4.88
CA LYS A 65 12.07 -8.10 4.80
C LYS A 65 12.04 -9.47 5.48
N LYS A 66 12.83 -10.44 5.01
CA LYS A 66 12.90 -11.80 5.59
C LYS A 66 13.12 -11.80 7.10
N ASN A 67 14.04 -11.00 7.62
CA ASN A 67 14.30 -10.93 9.07
C ASN A 67 13.06 -10.44 9.86
N VAL A 68 12.35 -9.45 9.32
CA VAL A 68 11.08 -8.97 9.91
C VAL A 68 10.01 -10.06 9.82
N MET A 69 9.89 -10.74 8.67
CA MET A 69 8.95 -11.85 8.46
C MET A 69 9.18 -12.97 9.48
N ASP A 70 10.42 -13.42 9.60
CA ASP A 70 10.82 -14.53 10.46
C ASP A 70 10.61 -14.16 11.93
N ARG A 71 10.89 -12.90 12.33
CA ARG A 71 10.64 -12.43 13.69
C ARG A 71 9.15 -12.36 14.00
N TRP A 72 8.33 -11.84 13.09
CA TRP A 72 6.88 -11.82 13.26
C TRP A 72 6.33 -13.24 13.39
N TRP A 73 6.78 -14.16 12.51
CA TRP A 73 6.36 -15.56 12.53
C TRP A 73 6.72 -16.21 13.87
N PHE A 74 7.94 -16.01 14.35
CA PHE A 74 8.37 -16.54 15.64
C PHE A 74 7.48 -16.04 16.80
N GLU A 75 7.26 -14.72 16.88
CA GLU A 75 6.51 -14.11 17.98
C GLU A 75 5.02 -14.46 17.99
N PHE A 76 4.40 -14.50 16.81
CA PHE A 76 2.94 -14.66 16.70
C PHE A 76 2.49 -16.08 16.39
N MET A 77 3.39 -16.93 15.86
CA MET A 77 3.09 -18.32 15.53
C MET A 77 3.79 -19.27 16.48
N GLN A 78 5.12 -19.30 16.47
CA GLN A 78 5.88 -20.35 17.14
C GLN A 78 5.82 -20.23 18.67
N LYS A 79 5.82 -19.01 19.22
CA LYS A 79 5.66 -18.79 20.66
C LYS A 79 4.27 -19.13 21.20
N ARG A 80 3.23 -19.19 20.35
CA ARG A 80 1.84 -19.39 20.78
C ARG A 80 1.39 -20.82 20.50
N PRO A 81 1.17 -21.67 21.52
CA PRO A 81 0.85 -23.09 21.32
C PRO A 81 -0.50 -23.33 20.61
N ASN A 82 -1.39 -22.34 20.66
CA ASN A 82 -2.73 -22.40 20.08
C ASN A 82 -2.83 -21.72 18.70
N CYS A 83 -1.71 -21.41 18.04
CA CYS A 83 -1.70 -20.88 16.69
C CYS A 83 -1.19 -21.93 15.69
N VAL A 84 -1.82 -22.00 14.52
CA VAL A 84 -1.43 -22.89 13.42
C VAL A 84 -1.22 -22.06 12.16
N GLY A 85 -0.12 -22.34 11.47
CA GLY A 85 0.22 -21.70 10.20
C GLY A 85 -0.56 -22.30 9.03
N LEU A 86 -1.01 -21.44 8.12
CA LEU A 86 -1.62 -21.84 6.85
C LEU A 86 -1.13 -20.92 5.74
N ASP A 87 -0.80 -21.49 4.59
CA ASP A 87 -0.57 -20.74 3.35
C ASP A 87 -1.60 -21.14 2.27
N SER A 88 -2.58 -20.27 2.03
CA SER A 88 -3.63 -20.42 1.03
C SER A 88 -3.27 -19.85 -0.36
N SER A 89 -4.02 -20.26 -1.39
CA SER A 89 -3.89 -19.71 -2.75
C SER A 89 -4.14 -18.19 -2.80
N VAL A 90 -3.46 -17.51 -3.72
CA VAL A 90 -3.65 -16.06 -3.98
C VAL A 90 -4.91 -15.81 -4.80
N LEU A 91 -5.17 -16.70 -5.76
CA LEU A 91 -6.37 -16.70 -6.59
C LEU A 91 -7.44 -17.54 -5.91
N LEU A 92 -8.64 -16.96 -5.79
CA LEU A 92 -9.82 -17.60 -5.23
C LEU A 92 -11.03 -17.42 -6.17
N LYS A 93 -11.92 -18.40 -6.16
CA LYS A 93 -13.15 -18.40 -6.96
C LYS A 93 -14.05 -17.22 -6.57
N SER A 94 -14.72 -16.62 -7.54
CA SER A 94 -15.66 -15.50 -7.35
C SER A 94 -16.66 -15.70 -6.21
N ALA A 95 -17.21 -16.91 -6.08
CA ALA A 95 -18.18 -17.27 -5.05
C ALA A 95 -17.69 -17.00 -3.61
N VAL A 96 -16.38 -17.11 -3.35
CA VAL A 96 -15.79 -16.79 -2.03
C VAL A 96 -16.01 -15.31 -1.70
N TRP A 97 -15.77 -14.44 -2.67
CA TRP A 97 -15.84 -12.99 -2.50
C TRP A 97 -17.27 -12.46 -2.50
N THR A 98 -18.18 -13.17 -3.17
CA THR A 98 -19.62 -12.93 -3.05
C THR A 98 -20.09 -13.31 -1.64
N ALA A 99 -19.70 -14.50 -1.14
CA ALA A 99 -20.08 -14.95 0.19
C ALA A 99 -19.53 -14.06 1.31
N SER A 100 -18.33 -13.49 1.13
CA SER A 100 -17.75 -12.55 2.08
C SER A 100 -18.23 -11.09 1.89
N GLY A 101 -19.09 -10.83 0.90
CA GLY A 101 -19.60 -9.49 0.59
C GLY A 101 -18.60 -8.50 0.01
N HIS A 102 -17.39 -8.95 -0.36
CA HIS A 102 -16.35 -8.09 -0.92
C HIS A 102 -16.70 -7.58 -2.31
N VAL A 103 -17.44 -8.37 -3.12
CA VAL A 103 -17.84 -7.95 -4.47
C VAL A 103 -18.67 -6.67 -4.45
N ASP A 104 -19.53 -6.51 -3.43
CA ASP A 104 -20.47 -5.39 -3.35
C ASP A 104 -19.96 -4.23 -2.49
N ASN A 105 -19.14 -4.53 -1.48
CA ASN A 105 -18.74 -3.55 -0.45
C ASN A 105 -17.27 -3.12 -0.53
N PHE A 106 -16.39 -3.88 -1.21
CA PHE A 106 -14.97 -3.52 -1.33
C PHE A 106 -14.76 -2.52 -2.48
N THR A 107 -15.35 -1.33 -2.31
CA THR A 107 -15.41 -0.29 -3.34
C THR A 107 -15.04 1.08 -2.80
N ASP A 108 -14.26 1.83 -3.57
CA ASP A 108 -13.98 3.25 -3.28
C ASP A 108 -14.90 4.18 -4.09
N PRO A 109 -15.32 5.32 -3.53
CA PRO A 109 -16.03 6.35 -4.29
C PRO A 109 -15.06 7.09 -5.22
N MET A 110 -15.21 6.90 -6.52
CA MET A 110 -14.38 7.57 -7.53
C MET A 110 -15.21 8.44 -8.48
N ALA A 111 -14.64 9.59 -8.86
CA ALA A 111 -15.18 10.47 -9.89
C ALA A 111 -14.18 10.63 -11.04
N VAL A 112 -14.70 10.91 -12.23
CA VAL A 112 -13.89 11.17 -13.43
C VAL A 112 -13.97 12.64 -13.77
N CYS A 113 -12.84 13.31 -13.89
CA CYS A 113 -12.80 14.68 -14.42
C CYS A 113 -13.07 14.66 -15.93
N GLN A 114 -14.12 15.34 -16.39
CA GLN A 114 -14.50 15.48 -17.79
C GLN A 114 -13.44 16.18 -18.64
N CYS A 115 -12.58 17.01 -18.03
CA CYS A 115 -11.60 17.80 -18.78
C CYS A 115 -10.29 17.05 -19.07
N CYS A 116 -9.77 16.27 -18.12
CA CYS A 116 -8.50 15.55 -18.28
C CYS A 116 -8.65 14.02 -18.20
N ASN A 117 -9.88 13.52 -18.01
CA ASN A 117 -10.19 12.10 -17.86
C ASN A 117 -9.44 11.41 -16.71
N SER A 118 -8.91 12.18 -15.76
CA SER A 118 -8.26 11.63 -14.57
C SER A 118 -9.32 11.07 -13.63
N ARG A 119 -9.08 9.85 -13.14
CA ARG A 119 -9.84 9.24 -12.05
C ARG A 119 -9.31 9.74 -10.73
N VAL A 120 -10.20 10.21 -9.86
CA VAL A 120 -9.84 10.74 -8.54
C VAL A 120 -10.71 10.05 -7.49
N ARG A 121 -10.13 9.80 -6.31
CA ARG A 121 -10.90 9.32 -5.16
C ARG A 121 -11.56 10.51 -4.48
N VAL A 122 -12.88 10.44 -4.32
CA VAL A 122 -13.71 11.59 -3.90
C VAL A 122 -13.54 11.88 -2.41
N ASP A 123 -13.44 10.82 -1.60
CA ASP A 123 -13.10 10.86 -0.19
C ASP A 123 -11.84 11.69 0.08
N GLN A 124 -10.73 11.36 -0.59
CA GLN A 124 -9.45 12.05 -0.42
C GLN A 124 -9.49 13.50 -0.89
N LEU A 125 -10.26 13.79 -1.94
CA LEU A 125 -10.39 15.17 -2.42
C LEU A 125 -11.14 16.04 -1.41
N LEU A 126 -12.15 15.48 -0.76
CA LEU A 126 -12.90 16.17 0.31
C LEU A 126 -12.03 16.30 1.57
N GLU A 127 -11.36 15.24 2.00
CA GLU A 127 -10.43 15.25 3.14
C GLU A 127 -9.34 16.33 3.02
N ASN A 128 -8.79 16.54 1.82
CA ASN A 128 -7.76 17.57 1.61
C ASN A 128 -8.31 19.01 1.62
N LYS A 129 -9.64 19.17 1.50
CA LYS A 129 -10.29 20.49 1.41
C LYS A 129 -11.01 20.89 2.69
N LEU A 130 -11.44 19.91 3.48
CA LEU A 130 -12.04 20.10 4.79
C LEU A 130 -10.93 20.40 5.80
N GLU A 131 -11.11 21.44 6.62
CA GLU A 131 -10.08 21.92 7.56
C GLU A 131 -10.27 21.34 8.97
N THR A 132 -11.43 20.75 9.27
CA THR A 132 -11.75 20.22 10.60
C THR A 132 -11.73 18.69 10.62
N GLN A 133 -11.11 18.12 11.66
CA GLN A 133 -10.93 16.67 11.81
C GLN A 133 -12.27 15.93 11.91
N GLU A 134 -13.29 16.54 12.51
CA GLU A 134 -14.62 15.95 12.71
C GLU A 134 -15.38 15.80 11.37
N GLU A 135 -15.21 16.73 10.44
CA GLU A 135 -15.80 16.65 9.11
C GLU A 135 -15.07 15.62 8.23
N MET A 136 -13.74 15.50 8.37
CA MET A 136 -12.94 14.49 7.66
C MET A 136 -13.39 13.07 8.01
N ASP A 137 -13.54 12.76 9.30
CA ASP A 137 -13.95 11.43 9.77
C ASP A 137 -15.40 11.10 9.34
N ALA A 138 -16.24 12.11 9.14
CA ALA A 138 -17.61 11.94 8.67
C ALA A 138 -17.71 11.59 7.18
N VAL A 139 -16.72 11.99 6.35
CA VAL A 139 -16.74 11.74 4.89
C VAL A 139 -16.85 10.26 4.57
N ALA A 140 -16.19 9.39 5.35
CA ALA A 140 -16.22 7.94 5.13
C ALA A 140 -17.61 7.31 5.26
N SER A 141 -18.55 7.98 5.94
CA SER A 141 -19.91 7.49 6.16
C SER A 141 -20.96 8.11 5.23
N LEU A 142 -20.56 9.04 4.36
CA LEU A 142 -21.48 9.74 3.47
C LEU A 142 -21.92 8.85 2.29
N SER A 143 -23.13 9.11 1.80
CA SER A 143 -23.59 8.56 0.54
C SER A 143 -22.91 9.25 -0.65
N LEU A 144 -22.87 8.57 -1.81
CA LEU A 144 -22.29 9.12 -3.04
C LEU A 144 -22.94 10.44 -3.46
N ALA A 145 -24.26 10.57 -3.26
CA ALA A 145 -24.99 11.78 -3.61
C ALA A 145 -24.63 12.96 -2.71
N GLU A 146 -24.40 12.71 -1.42
CA GLU A 146 -23.95 13.73 -0.48
C GLU A 146 -22.50 14.14 -0.78
N MET A 147 -21.63 13.19 -1.15
CA MET A 147 -20.28 13.50 -1.60
C MET A 147 -20.28 14.39 -2.85
N ASP A 148 -21.12 14.09 -3.84
CA ASP A 148 -21.28 14.91 -5.05
C ASP A 148 -21.79 16.33 -4.71
N ALA A 149 -22.71 16.45 -3.75
CA ALA A 149 -23.19 17.74 -3.27
C ALA A 149 -22.08 18.55 -2.56
N LEU A 150 -21.26 17.91 -1.74
CA LEU A 150 -20.13 18.54 -1.07
C LEU A 150 -19.04 18.99 -2.06
N LEU A 151 -18.77 18.20 -3.11
CA LEU A 151 -17.84 18.61 -4.17
C LEU A 151 -18.28 19.91 -4.85
N LEU A 152 -19.59 20.08 -5.06
CA LEU A 152 -20.19 21.31 -5.60
C LEU A 152 -20.13 22.46 -4.60
N GLN A 153 -20.46 22.21 -3.33
CA GLN A 153 -20.49 23.24 -2.28
C GLN A 153 -19.10 23.83 -2.01
N HIS A 154 -18.07 22.99 -1.97
CA HIS A 154 -16.70 23.42 -1.64
C HIS A 154 -15.87 23.82 -2.86
N ASN A 155 -16.46 23.89 -4.06
CA ASN A 155 -15.79 24.26 -5.31
C ASN A 155 -14.45 23.52 -5.49
N VAL A 156 -14.46 22.19 -5.32
CA VAL A 156 -13.24 21.39 -5.36
C VAL A 156 -12.67 21.39 -6.78
N ALA A 157 -11.39 21.78 -6.90
CA ALA A 157 -10.67 21.78 -8.17
C ALA A 157 -10.02 20.42 -8.42
N CYS A 158 -9.96 20.01 -9.69
CA CYS A 158 -9.20 18.81 -10.06
C CYS A 158 -7.70 19.01 -9.81
N PRO A 159 -7.00 18.08 -9.12
CA PRO A 159 -5.56 18.22 -8.82
C PRO A 159 -4.67 18.16 -10.07
N HIS A 160 -5.18 17.63 -11.18
CA HIS A 160 -4.43 17.51 -12.43
C HIS A 160 -4.59 18.69 -13.39
N CYS A 161 -5.78 19.31 -13.46
CA CYS A 161 -6.06 20.37 -14.43
C CYS A 161 -6.60 21.67 -13.82
N ASN A 162 -6.73 21.74 -12.49
CA ASN A 162 -7.22 22.89 -11.72
C ASN A 162 -8.59 23.45 -12.13
N LYS A 163 -9.39 22.69 -12.90
CA LYS A 163 -10.73 23.09 -13.29
C LYS A 163 -11.74 22.69 -12.22
N ILE A 164 -12.59 23.64 -11.84
CA ILE A 164 -13.67 23.50 -10.87
C ILE A 164 -14.92 22.96 -11.59
N HIS A 165 -15.77 22.19 -10.92
CA HIS A 165 -17.06 21.67 -11.42
C HIS A 165 -16.97 20.79 -12.68
N SER A 166 -15.87 20.08 -12.87
CA SER A 166 -15.68 19.22 -14.05
C SER A 166 -15.80 17.73 -13.75
N PHE A 167 -16.32 17.33 -12.60
CA PHE A 167 -16.44 15.93 -12.22
C PHE A 167 -17.75 15.30 -12.69
N GLN A 168 -17.69 14.08 -13.20
CA GLN A 168 -18.86 13.21 -13.35
C GLN A 168 -19.35 12.72 -11.98
N PRO A 169 -20.62 12.29 -11.87
CA PRO A 169 -21.15 11.74 -10.63
C PRO A 169 -20.28 10.62 -10.07
N ALA A 170 -20.07 10.62 -8.76
CA ALA A 170 -19.27 9.61 -8.07
C ALA A 170 -19.88 8.21 -8.26
N LYS A 171 -19.03 7.24 -8.55
CA LYS A 171 -19.42 5.82 -8.71
C LYS A 171 -18.56 4.96 -7.79
N LYS A 172 -19.14 3.85 -7.34
CA LYS A 172 -18.40 2.80 -6.64
C LYS A 172 -17.46 2.10 -7.63
N PHE A 173 -16.17 2.14 -7.34
CA PHE A 173 -15.17 1.41 -8.09
C PHE A 173 -14.69 0.22 -7.27
N ASN A 174 -14.86 -1.00 -7.78
CA ASN A 174 -14.42 -2.21 -7.08
C ASN A 174 -12.88 -2.31 -7.13
N LEU A 175 -12.27 -2.47 -5.96
CA LEU A 175 -10.83 -2.55 -5.80
C LEU A 175 -10.27 -3.98 -6.01
N LEU A 176 -11.14 -4.99 -6.13
CA LEU A 176 -10.74 -6.35 -6.40
C LEU A 176 -10.13 -6.46 -7.81
N PHE A 177 -8.89 -6.95 -7.87
CA PHE A 177 -8.29 -7.33 -9.14
C PHE A 177 -8.90 -8.62 -9.65
N ARG A 178 -9.69 -8.52 -10.73
CA ARG A 178 -10.25 -9.66 -11.45
C ARG A 178 -9.30 -10.16 -12.53
N THR A 179 -9.27 -11.47 -12.71
CA THR A 179 -8.62 -12.14 -13.83
C THR A 179 -9.48 -13.33 -14.29
N ASN A 180 -9.20 -13.87 -15.46
CA ASN A 180 -9.89 -15.00 -16.05
C ASN A 180 -9.02 -16.26 -15.96
N MET A 181 -9.64 -17.40 -15.68
CA MET A 181 -8.97 -18.70 -15.68
C MET A 181 -9.75 -19.66 -16.58
N GLY A 182 -9.11 -20.11 -17.66
CA GLY A 182 -9.70 -20.98 -18.67
C GLY A 182 -8.82 -21.04 -19.92
N ALA A 183 -9.06 -22.03 -20.79
CA ALA A 183 -8.30 -22.20 -22.03
C ALA A 183 -8.71 -21.21 -23.14
N THR A 184 -9.96 -20.74 -23.11
CA THR A 184 -10.55 -19.80 -24.06
C THR A 184 -11.38 -18.76 -23.33
N ASP A 185 -11.36 -17.50 -23.80
CA ASP A 185 -12.06 -16.37 -23.17
C ASP A 185 -13.56 -16.63 -22.95
N GLU A 186 -14.19 -17.44 -23.81
CA GLU A 186 -15.62 -17.79 -23.75
C GLU A 186 -15.97 -18.82 -22.66
N THR A 187 -15.01 -19.66 -22.24
CA THR A 187 -15.19 -20.68 -21.20
C THR A 187 -14.45 -20.32 -19.91
N CYS A 188 -14.07 -19.05 -19.76
CA CYS A 188 -13.30 -18.59 -18.62
C CYS A 188 -14.17 -18.39 -17.39
N ASP A 189 -13.72 -18.96 -16.26
CA ASP A 189 -14.25 -18.61 -14.96
C ASP A 189 -13.60 -17.31 -14.46
N TRP A 190 -14.42 -16.38 -13.98
CA TRP A 190 -13.93 -15.19 -13.29
C TRP A 190 -13.35 -15.57 -11.93
N ILE A 191 -12.11 -15.16 -11.71
CA ILE A 191 -11.40 -15.33 -10.45
C ILE A 191 -10.81 -13.99 -10.01
N TYR A 192 -10.52 -13.87 -8.72
CA TYR A 192 -9.99 -12.62 -8.17
C TYR A 192 -8.69 -12.89 -7.41
N LEU A 193 -7.76 -11.94 -7.50
CA LEU A 193 -6.68 -11.83 -6.55
C LEU A 193 -7.25 -11.41 -5.21
N ARG A 194 -6.86 -12.11 -4.15
CA ARG A 194 -7.33 -11.80 -2.80
C ARG A 194 -6.90 -10.38 -2.38
N PRO A 195 -7.81 -9.53 -1.86
CA PRO A 195 -7.46 -8.25 -1.26
C PRO A 195 -6.93 -8.41 0.17
N GLU A 196 -7.20 -9.55 0.82
CA GLU A 196 -6.80 -9.86 2.18
C GLU A 196 -6.40 -11.33 2.36
N THR A 197 -5.74 -11.67 3.45
CA THR A 197 -5.32 -13.05 3.75
C THR A 197 -6.34 -13.85 4.59
N ALA A 198 -7.34 -13.20 5.19
CA ALA A 198 -8.23 -13.82 6.18
C ALA A 198 -9.13 -14.91 5.58
N GLN A 199 -9.69 -14.68 4.39
CA GLN A 199 -10.57 -15.66 3.72
C GLN A 199 -9.95 -17.05 3.57
N GLY A 200 -8.63 -17.13 3.34
CA GLY A 200 -7.92 -18.40 3.26
C GLY A 200 -8.01 -19.24 4.54
N ALA A 201 -8.02 -18.60 5.70
CA ALA A 201 -8.17 -19.24 7.00
C ALA A 201 -9.61 -19.70 7.25
N TYR A 202 -10.61 -18.91 6.82
CA TYR A 202 -12.02 -19.26 6.98
C TYR A 202 -12.41 -20.49 6.16
N ILE A 203 -12.01 -20.52 4.88
CA ILE A 203 -12.29 -21.65 3.98
C ILE A 203 -11.67 -22.95 4.50
N ASN A 204 -10.48 -22.86 5.12
CA ASN A 204 -9.75 -24.02 5.61
C ASN A 204 -9.94 -24.30 7.10
N PHE A 205 -10.87 -23.62 7.78
CA PHE A 205 -11.03 -23.74 9.22
C PHE A 205 -11.27 -25.19 9.65
N ALA A 206 -12.22 -25.88 9.00
CA ALA A 206 -12.54 -27.28 9.29
C ALA A 206 -11.37 -28.24 8.96
N ASN A 207 -10.65 -27.98 7.87
CA ASN A 207 -9.47 -28.76 7.47
C ASN A 207 -8.35 -28.65 8.52
N VAL A 208 -8.07 -27.44 8.99
CA VAL A 208 -7.04 -27.20 10.01
C VAL A 208 -7.47 -27.76 11.38
N GLN A 209 -8.73 -27.57 11.77
CA GLN A 209 -9.24 -28.04 13.05
C GLN A 209 -9.15 -29.57 13.16
N SER A 210 -9.56 -30.29 12.12
CA SER A 210 -9.57 -31.76 12.08
C SER A 210 -8.16 -32.34 12.05
N THR A 211 -7.30 -31.84 11.17
CA THR A 211 -5.91 -32.35 11.01
C THR A 211 -5.04 -32.07 12.25
N MET A 212 -5.18 -30.88 12.85
CA MET A 212 -4.41 -30.50 14.04
C MET A 212 -5.09 -30.86 15.36
N ARG A 213 -6.31 -31.41 15.31
CA ARG A 213 -7.13 -31.79 16.48
C ARG A 213 -7.22 -30.68 17.53
N LYS A 214 -7.32 -29.43 17.07
CA LYS A 214 -7.36 -28.26 17.96
C LYS A 214 -8.75 -28.07 18.55
N LYS A 215 -8.81 -27.83 19.86
CA LYS A 215 -10.01 -27.35 20.55
C LYS A 215 -10.01 -25.83 20.55
N LEU A 216 -11.20 -25.24 20.58
CA LEU A 216 -11.35 -23.79 20.72
C LEU A 216 -10.90 -23.35 22.12
N PRO A 217 -10.27 -22.16 22.26
CA PRO A 217 -9.88 -21.25 21.19
C PRO A 217 -8.52 -21.63 20.54
N PHE A 218 -8.45 -21.58 19.21
CA PHE A 218 -7.20 -21.65 18.46
C PHE A 218 -7.23 -20.65 17.30
N GLY A 219 -6.06 -20.19 16.86
CA GLY A 219 -5.89 -19.28 15.75
C GLY A 219 -5.34 -19.96 14.51
N VAL A 220 -5.91 -19.67 13.36
CA VAL A 220 -5.30 -19.95 12.05
C VAL A 220 -4.75 -18.63 11.55
N ARG A 221 -3.46 -18.61 11.25
CA ARG A 221 -2.77 -17.39 10.83
C ARG A 221 -1.93 -17.68 9.61
N LYS A 222 -1.86 -16.67 8.76
CA LYS A 222 -1.11 -16.69 7.53
C LYS A 222 -0.11 -15.57 7.55
N TYR A 223 1.04 -15.82 6.95
CA TYR A 223 2.00 -14.79 6.64
C TYR A 223 2.39 -14.92 5.18
N HIS A 224 1.73 -14.14 4.32
CA HIS A 224 2.14 -13.98 2.92
C HIS A 224 1.60 -12.66 2.38
N GLN A 225 2.30 -12.11 1.41
CA GLN A 225 1.90 -10.88 0.74
C GLN A 225 0.53 -11.06 0.05
N THR A 226 -0.41 -10.18 0.34
CA THR A 226 -1.42 -9.74 -0.62
C THR A 226 -0.68 -8.86 -1.62
N LEU A 227 -0.81 -9.16 -2.92
CA LEU A 227 -0.10 -8.44 -3.98
C LEU A 227 -0.35 -6.93 -3.88
#